data_AF-A0A0F9CL99-F1
#
_entry.id   AF-A0A0F9CL99-F1
#
_cell.length_a   1.000
_cell.length_b   1.000
_cell.length_c   1.000
_cell.angle_alpha   90.00
_cell.angle_beta   90.00
_cell.angle_gamma   90.00
#
_symmetry.space_group_name_H-M   'P 1'
#
loop_
_entity.id
_entity.type
_entity.pdbx_description
1 polymer ?
#
loop_
_entity_poly.entity_id
_entity_poly.type
_entity_poly.pdbx_seq_one_letter_code
_entity_poly.pdbx_strand_id
1 'polypeptide(L)'
;MNVYTDLNIDGYERVIACENEKVGLKSLIAIHNTKLGPSLGGCRMWNYETEEDAITDALRLSKGMTKKSALAGLPLGGAKSIIWGDPKKDKTPELFEAMGEFVEHLNGKYIIAEDVGTTLEDLQIMACKT
;
A
#
# COMPACT_ATOMS: atom_id res chain seq x y z
N MET A 1 -10.84 14.67 -2.18
CA MET A 1 -10.16 14.99 -0.91
C MET A 1 -9.67 13.66 -0.39
N ASN A 2 -8.46 13.58 0.16
CA ASN A 2 -7.97 12.31 0.70
C ASN A 2 -8.76 11.97 1.97
N VAL A 3 -9.35 10.78 2.00
CA VAL A 3 -10.08 10.24 3.13
C VAL A 3 -9.35 8.98 3.60
N TYR A 4 -9.13 8.92 4.92
CA TYR A 4 -8.46 7.82 5.60
C TYR A 4 -9.45 7.16 6.55
N THR A 5 -9.61 5.85 6.44
CA THR A 5 -10.44 5.07 7.35
C THR A 5 -9.60 3.95 7.94
N ASP A 6 -9.34 4.02 9.25
CA ASP A 6 -8.65 2.95 9.97
C ASP A 6 -9.58 1.72 10.12
N LEU A 7 -9.10 0.58 9.66
CA LEU A 7 -9.74 -0.73 9.80
C LEU A 7 -9.04 -1.48 10.95
N ASN A 8 -9.77 -1.73 12.04
CA ASN A 8 -9.23 -2.47 13.18
C ASN A 8 -9.19 -3.96 12.88
N ILE A 9 -8.04 -4.46 12.43
CA ILE A 9 -7.80 -5.87 12.11
C ILE A 9 -6.85 -6.49 13.13
N ASP A 10 -7.28 -7.58 13.78
CA ASP A 10 -6.47 -8.26 14.79
C ASP A 10 -5.15 -8.80 14.22
N GLY A 11 -4.07 -8.62 14.98
CA GLY A 11 -2.71 -9.01 14.57
C GLY A 11 -2.04 -8.11 13.53
N TYR A 12 -2.63 -6.96 13.16
CA TYR A 12 -2.00 -5.94 12.34
C TYR A 12 -1.81 -4.66 13.15
N GLU A 13 -0.69 -3.98 12.94
CA GLU A 13 -0.42 -2.70 13.61
C GLU A 13 -1.31 -1.58 13.08
N ARG A 14 -1.57 -1.58 11.77
CA ARG A 14 -2.46 -0.61 11.15
C ARG A 14 -2.94 -1.12 9.79
N VAL A 15 -4.22 -0.93 9.52
CA VAL A 15 -4.80 -1.15 8.19
C VAL A 15 -5.64 0.08 7.87
N ILE A 16 -5.38 0.76 6.76
CA ILE A 16 -6.09 1.97 6.36
C ILE A 16 -6.65 1.83 4.96
N ALA A 17 -7.96 2.07 4.83
CA ALA A 17 -8.58 2.36 3.54
C ALA A 17 -8.29 3.83 3.18
N CYS A 18 -7.87 4.04 1.94
CA CYS A 18 -7.38 5.29 1.40
C CYS A 18 -8.19 5.62 0.15
N GLU A 19 -8.99 6.69 0.21
CA GLU A 19 -9.89 7.05 -0.87
C GLU A 19 -9.70 8.52 -1.29
N ASN A 20 -9.72 8.76 -2.60
CA ASN A 20 -9.83 10.10 -3.16
C ASN A 20 -10.71 10.09 -4.40
N GLU A 21 -11.99 10.42 -4.18
CA GLU A 21 -13.03 10.45 -5.23
C GLU A 21 -12.67 11.32 -6.44
N LYS A 22 -11.91 12.42 -6.24
CA LYS A 22 -11.59 13.36 -7.32
C LYS A 22 -10.70 12.74 -8.40
N VAL A 23 -9.83 11.80 -8.00
CA VAL A 23 -8.89 11.12 -8.89
C VAL A 23 -9.23 9.65 -9.07
N GLY A 24 -10.37 9.20 -8.53
CA GLY A 24 -10.82 7.81 -8.60
C GLY A 24 -9.97 6.82 -7.79
N LEU A 25 -9.16 7.29 -6.84
CA LEU A 25 -8.31 6.40 -6.04
C LEU A 25 -9.16 5.67 -4.99
N LYS A 26 -9.18 4.34 -5.07
CA LYS A 26 -9.55 3.44 -3.99
C LYS A 26 -8.34 2.55 -3.69
N SER A 27 -7.85 2.59 -2.45
CA SER A 27 -6.61 1.95 -2.04
C SER A 27 -6.67 1.46 -0.60
N LEU A 28 -5.82 0.50 -0.25
CA LEU A 28 -5.70 -0.06 1.08
C LEU A 28 -4.22 -0.25 1.40
N ILE A 29 -3.80 0.20 2.57
CA ILE A 29 -2.44 -0.01 3.09
C ILE A 29 -2.54 -0.83 4.36
N ALA A 30 -1.87 -1.98 4.38
CA ALA A 30 -1.78 -2.87 5.54
C ALA A 30 -0.33 -2.92 6.04
N ILE A 31 -0.12 -2.49 7.29
CA ILE A 31 1.13 -2.62 8.03
C ILE A 31 0.93 -3.74 9.05
N HIS A 32 1.62 -4.86 8.84
CA HIS A 32 1.50 -6.02 9.72
C HIS A 32 2.40 -5.88 10.95
N ASN A 33 3.67 -5.52 10.76
CA ASN A 33 4.61 -5.40 11.88
C ASN A 33 5.80 -4.47 11.54
N THR A 34 6.19 -3.61 12.48
CA THR A 34 7.34 -2.68 12.37
C THR A 34 8.38 -2.88 13.47
N LYS A 35 8.34 -4.01 14.19
CA LYS A 35 9.23 -4.28 15.34
C LYS A 35 10.73 -4.22 15.00
N LEU A 36 11.11 -4.63 13.79
CA LEU A 36 12.51 -4.65 13.34
C LEU A 36 12.96 -3.32 12.70
N GLY A 37 12.03 -2.41 12.41
CA GLY A 37 12.27 -1.19 11.65
C GLY A 37 11.05 -0.78 10.81
N PRO A 38 11.18 0.24 9.95
CA PRO A 38 10.09 0.66 9.08
C PRO A 38 9.62 -0.51 8.21
N SER A 39 8.32 -0.53 7.89
CA SER A 39 7.77 -1.57 7.05
C SER A 39 8.10 -1.30 5.57
N LEU A 40 8.47 -2.34 4.83
CA LEU A 40 8.65 -2.26 3.38
C LEU A 40 7.63 -3.16 2.69
N GLY A 41 7.07 -2.70 1.58
CA GLY A 41 6.08 -3.46 0.83
C GLY A 41 5.75 -2.86 -0.52
N GLY A 42 5.54 -3.72 -1.53
CA GLY A 42 5.16 -3.26 -2.86
C GLY A 42 3.72 -2.76 -2.94
N CYS A 43 3.45 -1.84 -3.86
CA CYS A 43 2.13 -1.35 -4.20
C CYS A 43 1.59 -2.08 -5.42
N ARG A 44 0.53 -2.86 -5.23
CA ARG A 44 -0.11 -3.61 -6.31
C ARG A 44 -1.27 -2.83 -6.90
N MET A 45 -1.44 -2.82 -8.21
CA MET A 45 -2.67 -2.35 -8.84
C MET A 45 -3.37 -3.53 -9.49
N TRP A 46 -4.59 -3.82 -9.05
CA TRP A 46 -5.33 -4.99 -9.50
C TRP A 46 -6.83 -4.75 -9.48
N ASN A 47 -7.53 -5.35 -10.45
CA ASN A 47 -8.98 -5.31 -10.51
C ASN A 47 -9.56 -6.49 -9.73
N TYR A 48 -9.84 -6.27 -8.44
CA TYR A 48 -10.47 -7.27 -7.56
C TYR A 48 -11.97 -7.35 -7.81
N GLU A 49 -12.55 -8.55 -7.74
CA GLU A 49 -14.00 -8.75 -7.89
C GLU A 49 -14.78 -8.22 -6.69
N THR A 50 -14.22 -8.37 -5.48
CA THR A 50 -14.83 -7.92 -4.23
C THR A 50 -13.83 -7.11 -3.39
N GLU A 51 -14.37 -6.35 -2.42
CA GLU A 51 -13.54 -5.62 -1.47
C GLU A 51 -12.84 -6.59 -0.49
N GLU A 52 -13.54 -7.66 -0.11
CA GLU A 52 -13.04 -8.71 0.76
C GLU A 52 -11.82 -9.43 0.17
N ASP A 53 -11.80 -9.69 -1.14
CA ASP A 53 -10.66 -10.31 -1.82
C ASP A 53 -9.41 -9.42 -1.72
N ALA A 54 -9.60 -8.13 -1.94
CA ALA A 54 -8.54 -7.13 -1.85
C ALA A 54 -7.98 -7.01 -0.42
N ILE A 55 -8.86 -6.89 0.58
CA ILE A 55 -8.47 -6.87 1.99
C ILE A 55 -7.70 -8.15 2.33
N THR A 56 -8.23 -9.32 1.96
CA THR A 56 -7.59 -10.61 2.21
C THR A 56 -6.19 -10.67 1.58
N ASP A 57 -6.03 -10.19 0.35
CA ASP A 57 -4.75 -10.18 -0.35
C ASP A 57 -3.74 -9.23 0.34
N ALA A 58 -4.15 -8.00 0.67
CA ALA A 58 -3.29 -7.02 1.33
C ALA A 58 -2.79 -7.51 2.70
N LEU A 59 -3.68 -8.07 3.50
CA LEU A 59 -3.35 -8.66 4.81
C LEU A 59 -2.36 -9.83 4.63
N ARG A 60 -2.71 -10.81 3.80
CA ARG A 60 -1.87 -12.00 3.56
C ARG A 60 -0.46 -11.62 3.09
N LEU A 61 -0.35 -10.66 2.17
CA LEU A 61 0.93 -10.26 1.59
C LEU A 61 1.78 -9.42 2.54
N SER A 62 1.20 -8.49 3.32
CA SER A 62 1.94 -7.69 4.31
C SER A 62 2.52 -8.57 5.44
N LYS A 63 1.76 -9.58 5.88
CA LYS A 63 2.25 -10.62 6.79
C LYS A 63 3.36 -11.45 6.17
N GLY A 64 3.24 -11.78 4.88
CA GLY A 64 4.31 -12.43 4.10
C GLY A 64 5.59 -11.60 4.07
N MET A 65 5.48 -10.29 3.83
CA MET A 65 6.62 -9.35 3.83
C MET A 65 7.30 -9.28 5.18
N THR A 66 6.56 -9.29 6.28
CA THR A 66 7.15 -9.32 7.63
C THR A 66 8.04 -10.56 7.81
N LYS A 67 7.53 -11.74 7.44
CA LYS A 67 8.28 -12.99 7.53
C LYS A 67 9.50 -12.98 6.60
N LYS A 68 9.34 -12.48 5.37
CA LYS A 68 10.41 -12.38 4.38
C LYS A 68 11.55 -11.49 4.89
N SER A 69 11.26 -10.30 5.38
CA SER A 69 12.25 -9.37 5.93
C SER A 69 12.98 -9.98 7.12
N ALA A 70 12.23 -10.59 8.06
CA ALA A 70 12.81 -11.22 9.24
C ALA A 70 13.73 -12.41 8.89
N LEU A 71 13.30 -13.29 7.97
CA LEU A 71 14.11 -14.43 7.51
C LEU A 71 15.35 -13.99 6.73
N ALA A 72 15.27 -12.86 6.04
CA ALA A 72 16.40 -12.26 5.33
C ALA A 72 17.36 -11.47 6.25
N GLY A 73 17.06 -11.38 7.56
CA GLY A 73 17.88 -10.62 8.52
C GLY A 73 17.88 -9.11 8.27
N LEU A 74 16.87 -8.59 7.58
CA LEU A 74 16.76 -7.16 7.27
C LEU A 74 16.14 -6.41 8.46
N PRO A 75 16.60 -5.17 8.77
CA PRO A 75 15.99 -4.31 9.79
C PRO A 75 14.71 -3.64 9.26
N LEU A 76 13.80 -4.46 8.73
CA LEU A 76 12.58 -4.02 8.06
C LEU A 76 11.38 -4.81 8.58
N GLY A 77 10.27 -4.11 8.72
CA GLY A 77 8.96 -4.69 8.94
C GLY A 77 8.34 -5.24 7.66
N GLY A 78 7.02 -5.45 7.69
CA GLY A 78 6.26 -5.86 6.52
C GLY A 78 4.96 -5.09 6.35
N ALA A 79 4.79 -4.55 5.16
CA ALA A 79 3.58 -3.89 4.73
C ALA A 79 3.20 -4.30 3.32
N LYS A 80 2.02 -3.87 2.89
CA LYS A 80 1.51 -4.03 1.54
C LYS A 80 0.51 -2.93 1.26
N SER A 81 0.54 -2.38 0.05
CA SER A 81 -0.56 -1.58 -0.46
C SER A 81 -1.16 -2.20 -1.72
N ILE A 82 -2.45 -1.92 -1.92
CA ILE A 82 -3.20 -2.27 -3.11
C ILE A 82 -3.97 -1.04 -3.60
N ILE A 83 -4.08 -0.90 -4.92
CA ILE A 83 -4.92 0.06 -5.61
C ILE A 83 -5.91 -0.76 -6.43
N TRP A 84 -7.21 -0.48 -6.27
CA TRP A 84 -8.23 -1.09 -7.11
C TRP A 84 -8.23 -0.41 -8.48
N GLY A 85 -8.05 -1.20 -9.55
CA GLY A 85 -8.15 -0.70 -10.92
C GLY A 85 -7.46 -1.60 -11.95
N ASP A 86 -7.77 -1.39 -13.23
CA ASP A 86 -7.08 -2.03 -14.36
C ASP A 86 -5.78 -1.27 -14.65
N PRO A 87 -4.59 -1.87 -14.40
CA PRO A 87 -3.30 -1.20 -14.58
C PRO A 87 -3.02 -0.83 -16.04
N LYS A 88 -3.82 -1.30 -17.01
CA LYS A 88 -3.68 -0.92 -18.44
C LYS A 88 -4.53 0.28 -18.83
N LYS A 89 -5.49 0.70 -18.00
CA LYS A 89 -6.50 1.70 -18.39
C LYS A 89 -6.65 2.82 -17.36
N ASP A 90 -6.57 2.50 -16.08
CA ASP A 90 -7.03 3.40 -15.01
C ASP A 90 -5.88 4.18 -14.36
N LYS A 91 -4.66 4.07 -14.90
CA LYS A 91 -3.50 4.79 -14.39
C LYS A 91 -3.55 6.26 -14.79
N THR A 92 -3.41 7.14 -13.80
CA THR A 92 -3.19 8.58 -14.01
C THR A 92 -2.13 9.09 -13.03
N PRO A 93 -1.36 10.15 -13.38
CA PRO A 93 -0.41 10.75 -12.45
C PRO A 93 -1.07 11.22 -11.16
N GLU A 94 -2.25 11.83 -11.23
CA GLU A 94 -2.97 12.38 -10.08
C GLU A 94 -3.40 11.28 -9.09
N LEU A 95 -3.72 10.08 -9.59
CA LEU A 95 -4.02 8.93 -8.76
C LEU A 95 -2.79 8.48 -7.95
N PHE A 96 -1.61 8.44 -8.59
CA PHE A 96 -0.36 8.08 -7.93
C PHE A 96 0.17 9.18 -7.00
N GLU A 97 -0.02 10.44 -7.36
CA GLU A 97 0.24 11.56 -6.45
C GLU A 97 -0.59 11.44 -5.17
N ALA A 98 -1.90 11.18 -5.28
CA ALA A 98 -2.74 10.96 -4.12
C ALA A 98 -2.25 9.76 -3.29
N MET A 99 -1.88 8.65 -3.93
CA MET A 99 -1.28 7.50 -3.24
C MET A 99 0.02 7.88 -2.49
N GLY A 100 0.88 8.71 -3.09
CA GLY A 100 2.07 9.26 -2.45
C GLY A 100 1.72 10.06 -1.19
N GLU A 101 0.71 10.93 -1.25
CA GLU A 101 0.23 11.69 -0.08
C GLU A 101 -0.27 10.75 1.05
N PHE A 102 -0.90 9.62 0.72
CA PHE A 102 -1.29 8.59 1.70
C PHE A 102 -0.07 7.92 2.35
N VAL A 103 0.98 7.65 1.58
CA VAL A 103 2.24 7.07 2.10
C VAL A 103 2.96 8.07 2.99
N GLU A 104 3.04 9.35 2.60
CA GLU A 104 3.66 10.41 3.39
C GLU A 104 2.97 10.59 4.74
N HIS A 105 1.65 10.46 4.78
CA HIS A 105 0.89 10.50 6.03
C HIS A 105 1.29 9.40 7.04
N LEU A 106 1.93 8.32 6.58
CA LEU A 106 2.48 7.27 7.45
C LEU A 106 3.86 7.64 8.04
N ASN A 107 4.41 8.80 7.69
CA ASN A 107 5.60 9.42 8.28
C ASN A 107 6.78 8.44 8.43
N GLY A 108 7.17 7.84 7.31
CA GLY A 108 8.29 6.89 7.24
C GLY A 108 8.03 5.50 7.84
N LYS A 109 6.84 5.23 8.40
CA LYS A 109 6.50 3.88 8.88
C LYS A 109 6.31 2.87 7.74
N TYR A 110 6.00 3.34 6.54
CA TYR A 110 5.84 2.53 5.35
C TYR A 110 6.71 3.05 4.21
N ILE A 111 7.55 2.16 3.68
CA ILE A 111 8.38 2.37 2.49
C ILE A 111 7.74 1.58 1.35
N ILE A 112 7.22 2.32 0.37
CA ILE A 112 6.55 1.76 -0.80
C ILE A 112 7.57 1.26 -1.84
N ALA A 113 7.23 0.17 -2.52
CA ALA A 113 7.99 -0.41 -3.63
C ALA A 113 7.05 -0.73 -4.80
N GLU A 114 7.58 -1.06 -5.97
CA GLU A 114 6.76 -1.57 -7.09
C GLU A 114 6.28 -3.00 -6.82
N ASP A 115 5.15 -3.38 -7.41
CA ASP A 115 4.66 -4.76 -7.49
C ASP A 115 3.79 -4.92 -8.75
N VAL A 116 3.21 -6.10 -8.96
CA VAL A 116 2.25 -6.37 -10.03
C VAL A 116 1.26 -5.21 -10.23
N GLY A 117 1.26 -4.67 -11.44
CA GLY A 117 0.36 -3.59 -11.85
C GLY A 117 0.93 -2.18 -11.65
N THR A 118 2.01 -1.99 -10.89
CA THR A 118 2.74 -0.72 -10.82
C THR A 118 4.14 -0.85 -11.42
N THR A 119 4.72 0.27 -11.84
CA THR A 119 6.08 0.35 -12.39
C THR A 119 6.92 1.38 -11.65
N LEU A 120 8.22 1.42 -11.95
CA LEU A 120 9.12 2.43 -11.41
C LEU A 120 8.68 3.86 -11.74
N GLU A 121 8.13 4.10 -12.94
CA GLU A 121 7.59 5.41 -13.31
C GLU A 121 6.41 5.81 -12.42
N ASP A 122 5.51 4.89 -12.10
CA ASP A 122 4.40 5.15 -11.16
C ASP A 122 4.94 5.52 -9.78
N LEU A 123 5.98 4.82 -9.31
CA LEU A 123 6.64 5.09 -8.04
C LEU A 123 7.35 6.45 -8.02
N GLN A 124 7.95 6.87 -9.13
CA GLN A 124 8.56 8.20 -9.24
C GLN A 124 7.52 9.30 -9.07
N ILE A 125 6.30 9.10 -9.56
CA ILE A 125 5.19 10.04 -9.34
C ILE A 125 4.80 10.09 -7.86
N MET A 126 4.68 8.93 -7.21
CA MET A 126 4.40 8.87 -5.77
C MET A 126 5.49 9.58 -4.95
N ALA A 127 6.76 9.37 -5.30
CA ALA A 127 7.92 9.92 -4.59
C ALA A 127 7.99 11.46 -4.61
N CYS A 128 7.30 12.12 -5.54
CA CYS A 128 7.16 13.58 -5.52
C CYS A 128 6.31 14.11 -4.36
N LYS A 129 5.65 13.23 -3.60
CA LYS A 129 4.74 13.56 -2.49
C LYS A 129 5.15 12.95 -1.15
N THR A 130 6.27 12.23 -1.08
CA THR A 130 6.80 11.57 0.13
C THR A 130 8.20 12.07 0.49
#